data_AF-A0AAW4G6G7-F1
#
_entry.id   AF-A0AAW4G6G7-F1
#
_cell.length_a   1.000
_cell.length_b   1.000
_cell.length_c   1.000
_cell.angle_alpha   90.00
_cell.angle_beta   90.00
_cell.angle_gamma   90.00
#
_symmetry.space_group_name_H-M   'P 1'
#
loop_
_entity.id
_entity.type
_entity.pdbx_description
1 polymer ?
#
loop_
_entity_poly.entity_id
_entity_poly.type
_entity_poly.pdbx_seq_one_letter_code
_entity_poly.pdbx_strand_id
1 'polypeptide(L)'
;MIKRSADHAGRYAVLYPAIAEASRRCDAEYTGLIDVGRPLGLNLNVDRVGISYGDDQHLGDASSPVQVDCSVVGGGRVPRTPLPEVDARMILDRSPLDVRDPGDRDRIRQVIEDWPVLDAEIGLVESSSPERISGNPVTTLSEAVARVPDRALPVVLTTWSLSRFTPERRRRFVHAMGEASAVRRVAWVSVEGVGVAPTVPTLGDRPASGHSIIGVTVFEPSMTLPRSEFAGFALGRCWARGELLSWFE
;
A
#
# COMPACT_ATOMS: atom_id res chain seq x y z
N MET A 1 -13.31 18.15 -5.94
CA MET A 1 -13.05 17.08 -6.93
C MET A 1 -11.59 17.19 -7.30
N ILE A 2 -10.72 16.31 -6.76
CA ILE A 2 -9.27 16.39 -7.01
C ILE A 2 -9.03 15.74 -8.37
N LYS A 3 -8.72 16.55 -9.38
CA LYS A 3 -8.17 16.11 -10.67
C LYS A 3 -6.89 15.32 -10.37
N ARG A 4 -6.82 14.05 -10.78
CA ARG A 4 -5.67 13.18 -10.50
C ARG A 4 -4.73 13.23 -11.71
N SER A 5 -3.71 14.07 -11.64
CA SER A 5 -2.53 13.93 -12.53
C SER A 5 -1.67 12.76 -12.05
N ALA A 6 -0.55 12.52 -12.74
CA ALA A 6 0.57 11.62 -12.39
C ALA A 6 1.14 11.72 -10.94
N ASP A 7 0.51 12.46 -10.03
CA ASP A 7 0.82 12.74 -8.62
C ASP A 7 0.95 11.51 -7.71
N HIS A 8 1.03 10.29 -8.23
CA HIS A 8 1.22 9.08 -7.42
C HIS A 8 2.20 8.09 -8.06
N ALA A 9 2.96 8.47 -9.10
CA ALA A 9 3.91 7.57 -9.78
C ALA A 9 4.92 6.95 -8.79
N GLY A 10 5.43 7.75 -7.84
CA GLY A 10 6.38 7.30 -6.81
C GLY A 10 5.86 6.30 -5.77
N ARG A 11 4.57 5.91 -5.82
CA ARG A 11 3.96 4.98 -4.84
C ARG A 11 4.69 3.64 -4.75
N TYR A 12 5.19 3.11 -5.86
CA TYR A 12 5.88 1.82 -5.85
C TYR A 12 7.21 1.88 -5.12
N ALA A 13 7.94 2.99 -5.26
CA ALA A 13 9.22 3.20 -4.59
C ALA A 13 9.11 3.25 -3.06
N VAL A 14 7.94 3.59 -2.53
CA VAL A 14 7.72 3.57 -1.08
C VAL A 14 7.07 2.27 -0.61
N LEU A 15 6.24 1.66 -1.43
CA LEU A 15 5.53 0.41 -1.09
C LEU A 15 6.44 -0.81 -1.18
N TYR A 16 7.30 -0.92 -2.19
CA TYR A 16 8.13 -2.10 -2.40
C TYR A 16 8.99 -2.43 -1.17
N PRO A 17 9.87 -1.53 -0.68
CA PRO A 17 10.70 -1.84 0.48
C PRO A 17 9.87 -1.99 1.76
N ALA A 18 8.73 -1.31 1.88
CA ALA A 18 7.86 -1.43 3.06
C ALA A 18 7.15 -2.79 3.13
N ILE A 19 6.70 -3.33 1.99
CA ILE A 19 6.10 -4.67 1.90
C ILE A 19 7.16 -5.74 2.11
N ALA A 20 8.35 -5.58 1.53
CA ALA A 20 9.47 -6.49 1.77
C ALA A 20 9.84 -6.52 3.27
N GLU A 21 9.91 -5.37 3.93
CA GLU A 21 10.18 -5.28 5.37
C GLU A 21 9.06 -5.88 6.23
N ALA A 22 7.80 -5.66 5.87
CA ALA A 22 6.66 -6.29 6.55
C ALA A 22 6.72 -7.82 6.44
N SER A 23 7.07 -8.33 5.26
CA SER A 23 7.18 -9.77 5.00
C SER A 23 8.36 -10.38 5.73
N ARG A 24 9.50 -9.69 5.74
CA ARG A 24 10.71 -10.10 6.47
C ARG A 24 10.45 -10.20 7.97
N ARG A 25 9.71 -9.26 8.57
CA ARG A 25 9.34 -9.31 10.00
C ARG A 25 8.45 -10.49 10.37
N CYS A 26 7.77 -11.06 9.38
CA CYS A 26 6.84 -12.17 9.56
C CYS A 26 7.40 -13.50 9.06
N ASP A 27 8.65 -13.54 8.58
CA ASP A 27 9.28 -14.67 7.90
C ASP A 27 8.43 -15.25 6.75
N ALA A 28 7.80 -14.36 5.97
CA ALA A 28 6.86 -14.75 4.92
C ALA A 28 7.55 -14.95 3.56
N GLU A 29 7.37 -16.13 2.96
CA GLU A 29 7.81 -16.46 1.59
C GLU A 29 6.81 -16.05 0.51
N TYR A 30 5.53 -15.93 0.88
CA TYR A 30 4.43 -15.54 0.01
C TYR A 30 3.63 -14.42 0.65
N THR A 31 3.05 -13.54 -0.17
CA THR A 31 2.20 -12.44 0.29
C THR A 31 0.89 -12.35 -0.50
N GLY A 32 -0.19 -11.97 0.19
CA GLY A 32 -1.45 -11.58 -0.42
C GLY A 32 -1.68 -10.09 -0.19
N LEU A 33 -1.67 -9.30 -1.26
CA LEU A 33 -1.80 -7.85 -1.18
C LEU A 33 -3.26 -7.42 -1.22
N ILE A 34 -3.67 -6.59 -0.26
CA ILE A 34 -5.03 -6.03 -0.17
C ILE A 34 -4.94 -4.50 -0.19
N ASP A 35 -5.28 -3.86 -1.32
CA ASP A 35 -5.20 -2.40 -1.48
C ASP A 35 -6.51 -1.73 -1.05
N VAL A 36 -6.45 -0.93 0.02
CA VAL A 36 -7.63 -0.35 0.66
C VAL A 36 -7.85 1.09 0.23
N GLY A 37 -9.05 1.38 -0.27
CA GLY A 37 -9.47 2.73 -0.63
C GLY A 37 -8.84 3.24 -1.94
N ARG A 38 -8.39 2.31 -2.79
CA ARG A 38 -7.74 2.56 -4.07
C ARG A 38 -8.44 1.74 -5.16
N PRO A 39 -9.46 2.31 -5.82
CA PRO A 39 -10.42 1.53 -6.61
C PRO A 39 -9.83 0.89 -7.87
N LEU A 40 -8.66 1.33 -8.35
CA LEU A 40 -7.98 0.73 -9.51
C LEU A 40 -6.96 -0.35 -9.16
N GLY A 41 -6.58 -0.49 -7.89
CA GLY A 41 -5.60 -1.50 -7.47
C GLY A 41 -4.22 -1.36 -8.11
N LEU A 42 -3.81 -0.17 -8.59
CA LEU A 42 -2.51 0.02 -9.24
C LEU A 42 -1.35 -0.42 -8.32
N ASN A 43 -1.45 -0.18 -7.01
CA ASN A 43 -0.45 -0.58 -6.02
C ASN A 43 -0.21 -2.08 -5.98
N LEU A 44 -1.21 -2.88 -6.36
CA LEU A 44 -1.13 -4.33 -6.29
C LEU A 44 -0.10 -4.90 -7.26
N ASN A 45 0.41 -4.14 -8.23
CA ASN A 45 1.46 -4.55 -9.18
C ASN A 45 2.86 -4.09 -8.78
N VAL A 46 3.08 -3.76 -7.50
CA VAL A 46 4.37 -3.27 -6.99
C VAL A 46 5.57 -4.19 -7.27
N ASP A 47 5.36 -5.50 -7.31
CA ASP A 47 6.36 -6.51 -7.66
C ASP A 47 6.64 -6.60 -9.17
N ARG A 48 5.78 -6.00 -10.00
CA ARG A 48 5.81 -6.07 -11.48
C ARG A 48 6.22 -4.75 -12.14
N VAL A 49 6.82 -3.83 -11.38
CA VAL A 49 7.36 -2.57 -11.90
C VAL A 49 8.86 -2.50 -11.63
N GLY A 50 9.60 -1.80 -12.48
CA GLY A 50 11.00 -1.49 -12.20
C GLY A 50 11.11 -0.20 -11.40
N ILE A 51 11.98 -0.21 -10.39
CA ILE A 51 12.17 0.93 -9.49
C ILE A 51 13.65 1.24 -9.40
N SER A 52 14.01 2.48 -9.72
CA SER A 52 15.35 3.03 -9.59
C SER A 52 15.41 3.99 -8.40
N TYR A 53 16.41 3.83 -7.54
CA TYR A 53 16.67 4.72 -6.40
C TYR A 53 17.89 5.63 -6.62
N GLY A 54 18.46 5.63 -7.83
CA GLY A 54 19.79 6.18 -8.11
C GLY A 54 20.93 5.26 -7.67
N ASP A 55 22.18 5.67 -7.91
CA ASP A 55 23.42 4.98 -7.48
C ASP A 55 23.42 3.45 -7.73
N ASP A 56 23.01 3.05 -8.94
CA ASP A 56 22.87 1.65 -9.40
C ASP A 56 21.95 0.76 -8.53
N GLN A 57 21.12 1.36 -7.67
CA GLN A 57 20.15 0.64 -6.87
C GLN A 57 18.82 0.50 -7.62
N HIS A 58 18.52 -0.75 -8.00
CA HIS A 58 17.26 -1.12 -8.64
C HIS A 58 16.54 -2.22 -7.86
N LEU A 59 15.20 -2.13 -7.82
CA LEU A 59 14.30 -3.13 -7.27
C LEU A 59 13.15 -3.42 -8.24
N GLY A 60 12.48 -4.55 -8.05
CA GLY A 60 11.37 -4.98 -8.89
C GLY A 60 11.82 -5.50 -10.26
N ASP A 61 10.97 -5.35 -11.26
CA ASP A 61 11.16 -5.91 -12.60
C ASP A 61 11.79 -4.89 -13.56
N ALA A 62 13.08 -5.05 -13.83
CA ALA A 62 13.82 -4.21 -14.77
C ALA A 62 13.32 -4.31 -16.22
N SER A 63 12.55 -5.34 -16.57
CA SER A 63 11.96 -5.52 -17.91
C SER A 63 10.56 -4.93 -18.06
N SER A 64 9.97 -4.47 -16.94
CA SER A 64 8.63 -3.90 -16.95
C SER A 64 8.54 -2.64 -17.84
N PRO A 65 7.44 -2.46 -18.59
CA PRO A 65 7.19 -1.20 -19.30
C PRO A 65 6.91 -0.03 -18.33
N VAL A 66 6.62 -0.32 -17.07
CA VAL A 66 6.47 0.66 -15.99
C VAL A 66 7.78 0.72 -15.21
N GLN A 67 8.50 1.83 -15.41
CA GLN A 67 9.72 2.18 -14.70
C GLN A 67 9.47 3.44 -13.88
N VAL A 68 9.91 3.43 -12.62
CA VAL A 68 9.73 4.55 -11.68
C VAL A 68 11.07 4.92 -11.07
N ASP A 69 11.35 6.22 -11.05
CA ASP A 69 12.51 6.79 -10.37
C ASP A 69 12.11 7.36 -9.01
N CYS A 70 13.01 7.20 -8.03
CA CYS A 70 12.88 7.76 -6.70
C CYS A 70 14.24 8.30 -6.25
N SER A 71 14.28 9.56 -5.80
CA SER A 71 15.48 10.14 -5.21
C SER A 71 15.56 9.80 -3.73
N VAL A 72 16.60 9.08 -3.33
CA VAL A 72 16.87 8.84 -1.90
C VAL A 72 17.51 10.08 -1.30
N VAL A 73 16.93 10.56 -0.20
CA VAL A 73 17.36 11.76 0.52
C VAL A 73 17.59 11.46 2.00
N GLY A 74 18.52 12.22 2.60
CA GLY A 74 19.04 11.91 3.92
C GLY A 74 20.12 10.83 3.86
N GLY A 75 20.61 10.40 5.02
CA GLY A 75 21.74 9.46 5.11
C GLY A 75 21.38 7.98 5.06
N GLY A 76 20.09 7.64 5.18
CA GLY A 76 19.65 6.24 5.23
C GLY A 76 19.61 5.56 3.86
N ARG A 77 19.75 4.24 3.85
CA ARG A 77 19.74 3.42 2.64
C ARG A 77 18.47 2.60 2.54
N VAL A 78 17.87 2.58 1.35
CA VAL A 78 16.72 1.72 1.08
C VAL A 78 17.18 0.25 1.08
N PRO A 79 16.52 -0.66 1.82
CA PRO A 79 16.87 -2.07 1.82
C PRO A 79 16.79 -2.69 0.43
N ARG A 80 17.73 -3.59 0.12
CA ARG A 80 17.76 -4.33 -1.15
C ARG A 80 16.99 -5.65 -1.10
N THR A 81 16.26 -5.90 -0.02
CA THR A 81 15.51 -7.14 0.18
C THR A 81 14.45 -7.29 -0.92
N PRO A 82 14.45 -8.41 -1.67
CA PRO A 82 13.43 -8.63 -2.68
C PRO A 82 12.06 -8.80 -2.03
N LEU A 83 11.02 -8.40 -2.73
CA LEU A 83 9.64 -8.66 -2.33
C LEU A 83 9.33 -10.16 -2.54
N PRO A 84 8.68 -10.85 -1.59
CA PRO A 84 8.30 -12.25 -1.77
C PRO A 84 7.27 -12.44 -2.89
N GLU A 85 6.98 -13.69 -3.25
CA GLU A 85 5.99 -13.96 -4.30
C GLU A 85 4.59 -13.44 -3.90
N VAL A 86 3.92 -12.75 -4.81
CA VAL A 86 2.57 -12.21 -4.60
C VAL A 86 1.53 -13.21 -5.14
N ASP A 87 0.96 -13.98 -4.21
CA ASP A 87 -0.02 -15.06 -4.47
C ASP A 87 -1.44 -14.55 -4.72
N ALA A 88 -1.79 -13.42 -4.11
CA ALA A 88 -3.14 -12.88 -4.17
C ALA A 88 -3.11 -11.35 -4.27
N ARG A 89 -4.04 -10.80 -5.04
CA ARG A 89 -4.15 -9.35 -5.29
C ARG A 89 -5.62 -8.97 -5.17
N MET A 90 -5.94 -8.14 -4.18
CA MET A 90 -7.31 -7.78 -3.86
C MET A 90 -7.48 -6.27 -3.75
N ILE A 91 -8.52 -5.74 -4.39
CA ILE A 91 -8.98 -4.37 -4.20
C ILE A 91 -10.08 -4.40 -3.16
N LEU A 92 -9.93 -3.64 -2.08
CA LEU A 92 -10.99 -3.42 -1.09
C LEU A 92 -11.42 -1.95 -1.11
N ASP A 93 -12.52 -1.68 -1.81
CA ASP A 93 -13.08 -0.33 -1.97
C ASP A 93 -14.62 -0.39 -1.98
N ARG A 94 -15.27 0.76 -1.79
CA ARG A 94 -16.75 0.87 -1.89
C ARG A 94 -17.24 0.81 -3.34
N SER A 95 -16.40 1.21 -4.28
CA SER A 95 -16.68 1.15 -5.71
C SER A 95 -15.39 0.79 -6.45
N PRO A 96 -14.91 -0.47 -6.32
CA PRO A 96 -13.77 -0.94 -7.09
C PRO A 96 -14.08 -0.81 -8.59
N LEU A 97 -13.04 -0.58 -9.39
CA LEU A 97 -13.13 -0.34 -10.83
C LEU A 97 -12.53 -1.53 -11.60
N ASP A 98 -13.17 -1.92 -12.70
CA ASP A 98 -12.63 -2.87 -13.67
C ASP A 98 -12.22 -2.17 -14.96
N VAL A 99 -10.92 -2.15 -15.27
CA VAL A 99 -10.38 -1.56 -16.51
C VAL A 99 -10.87 -2.24 -17.79
N ARG A 100 -11.47 -3.44 -17.68
CA ARG A 100 -12.10 -4.16 -18.79
C ARG A 100 -13.56 -3.78 -18.99
N ASP A 101 -14.22 -3.21 -17.96
CA ASP A 101 -15.60 -2.74 -18.07
C ASP A 101 -15.63 -1.37 -18.78
N PRO A 102 -16.39 -1.23 -19.89
CA PRO A 102 -16.45 0.02 -20.64
C PRO A 102 -16.93 1.22 -19.80
N GLY A 103 -17.91 1.01 -18.91
CA GLY A 103 -18.42 2.07 -18.05
C GLY A 103 -17.37 2.55 -17.05
N ASP A 104 -16.60 1.63 -16.48
CA ASP A 104 -15.51 1.94 -15.57
C ASP A 104 -14.37 2.65 -16.27
N ARG A 105 -14.03 2.25 -17.50
CA ARG A 105 -13.05 2.97 -18.33
C ARG A 105 -13.45 4.43 -18.51
N ASP A 106 -14.72 4.69 -18.79
CA ASP A 106 -15.22 6.06 -18.93
C ASP A 106 -15.16 6.83 -17.60
N ARG A 107 -15.52 6.18 -16.48
CA ARG A 107 -15.34 6.75 -15.13
C ARG A 107 -13.89 7.09 -14.83
N ILE A 108 -12.94 6.23 -15.22
CA ILE A 108 -11.51 6.46 -14.99
C ILE A 108 -11.01 7.63 -15.84
N ARG A 109 -11.35 7.68 -17.14
CA ARG A 109 -10.98 8.77 -18.06
C ARG A 109 -11.47 10.14 -17.61
N GLN A 110 -12.58 10.20 -16.87
CA GLN A 110 -13.09 11.46 -16.30
C GLN A 110 -12.24 11.97 -15.12
N VAL A 111 -11.49 11.10 -14.44
CA VAL A 111 -10.76 11.43 -13.21
C VAL A 111 -9.24 11.52 -13.46
N ILE A 112 -8.75 10.80 -14.46
CA ILE A 112 -7.34 10.74 -14.85
C ILE A 112 -7.17 11.53 -16.15
N GLU A 113 -6.53 12.69 -16.04
CA GLU A 113 -6.29 13.56 -17.20
C GLU A 113 -5.22 12.97 -18.15
N ASP A 114 -4.23 12.24 -17.60
CA ASP A 114 -3.08 11.69 -18.34
C ASP A 114 -3.21 10.18 -18.62
N TRP A 115 -4.30 9.76 -19.27
CA TRP A 115 -4.53 8.34 -19.61
C TRP A 115 -3.33 7.68 -20.32
N PRO A 116 -2.68 8.29 -21.34
CA PRO A 116 -1.54 7.67 -22.03
C PRO A 116 -0.35 7.37 -21.12
N VAL A 117 -0.16 8.16 -20.06
CA VAL A 117 0.92 7.94 -19.07
C VAL A 117 0.63 6.70 -18.21
N LEU A 118 -0.65 6.32 -18.07
CA LEU A 118 -1.08 5.19 -17.26
C LEU A 118 -1.30 3.89 -18.05
N ASP A 119 -1.19 3.91 -19.39
CA ASP A 119 -1.54 2.76 -20.24
C ASP A 119 -0.76 1.50 -19.85
N ALA A 120 0.54 1.63 -19.59
CA ALA A 120 1.38 0.52 -19.16
C ALA A 120 0.93 -0.05 -17.79
N GLU A 121 0.57 0.82 -16.85
CA GLU A 121 0.11 0.40 -15.52
C GLU A 121 -1.27 -0.25 -15.56
N ILE A 122 -2.15 0.26 -16.43
CA ILE A 122 -3.47 -0.33 -16.70
C ILE A 122 -3.30 -1.71 -17.32
N GLY A 123 -2.35 -1.87 -18.25
CA GLY A 123 -1.99 -3.17 -18.80
C GLY A 123 -1.52 -4.16 -17.72
N LEU A 124 -0.72 -3.70 -16.74
CA LEU A 124 -0.35 -4.53 -15.59
C LEU A 124 -1.57 -4.93 -14.76
N VAL A 125 -2.48 -4.00 -14.44
CA VAL A 125 -3.72 -4.32 -13.70
C VAL A 125 -4.59 -5.31 -14.47
N GLU A 126 -4.79 -5.09 -15.76
CA GLU A 126 -5.57 -5.99 -16.62
C GLU A 126 -4.97 -7.40 -16.63
N SER A 127 -3.64 -7.52 -16.79
CA SER A 127 -2.93 -8.80 -16.78
C SER A 127 -2.98 -9.52 -15.43
N SER A 128 -2.93 -8.76 -14.33
CA SER A 128 -2.97 -9.31 -12.97
C SER A 128 -4.38 -9.69 -12.50
N SER A 129 -5.41 -9.14 -13.15
CA SER A 129 -6.83 -9.29 -12.85
C SER A 129 -7.12 -9.40 -11.34
N PRO A 130 -6.85 -8.34 -10.54
CA PRO A 130 -7.02 -8.41 -9.10
C PRO A 130 -8.48 -8.69 -8.75
N GLU A 131 -8.69 -9.46 -7.69
CA GLU A 131 -10.01 -9.70 -7.15
C GLU A 131 -10.59 -8.39 -6.60
N ARG A 132 -11.88 -8.15 -6.85
CA ARG A 132 -12.56 -6.91 -6.45
C ARG A 132 -13.55 -7.21 -5.35
N ILE A 133 -13.27 -6.69 -4.16
CA ILE A 133 -14.11 -6.84 -2.98
C ILE A 133 -14.80 -5.50 -2.73
N SER A 134 -16.07 -5.42 -3.13
CA SER A 134 -16.89 -4.23 -2.93
C SER A 134 -17.44 -4.18 -1.51
N GLY A 135 -17.14 -3.13 -0.76
CA GLY A 135 -17.64 -3.01 0.60
C GLY A 135 -17.07 -1.82 1.37
N ASN A 136 -17.50 -1.68 2.62
CA ASN A 136 -16.89 -0.71 3.52
C ASN A 136 -15.61 -1.33 4.11
N PRO A 137 -14.42 -0.72 3.89
CA PRO A 137 -13.17 -1.31 4.34
C PRO A 137 -13.06 -1.57 5.84
N VAL A 138 -13.88 -0.93 6.67
CA VAL A 138 -13.88 -1.20 8.12
C VAL A 138 -14.64 -2.48 8.48
N THR A 139 -15.66 -2.85 7.71
CA THR A 139 -16.53 -4.01 8.01
C THR A 139 -16.24 -5.22 7.13
N THR A 140 -15.61 -5.00 5.98
CA THR A 140 -15.34 -6.04 4.96
C THR A 140 -13.89 -6.54 5.00
N LEU A 141 -13.03 -5.96 5.86
CA LEU A 141 -11.60 -6.31 5.91
C LEU A 141 -11.34 -7.76 6.27
N SER A 142 -12.05 -8.31 7.26
CA SER A 142 -11.87 -9.70 7.69
C SER A 142 -12.21 -10.69 6.58
N GLU A 143 -13.21 -10.38 5.74
CA GLU A 143 -13.55 -11.17 4.55
C GLU A 143 -12.41 -11.15 3.54
N ALA A 144 -11.84 -9.98 3.25
CA ALA A 144 -10.70 -9.86 2.34
C ALA A 144 -9.48 -10.65 2.84
N VAL A 145 -9.14 -10.54 4.12
CA VAL A 145 -8.05 -11.30 4.73
C VAL A 145 -8.29 -12.81 4.66
N ALA A 146 -9.53 -13.26 4.87
CA ALA A 146 -9.87 -14.68 4.79
C ALA A 146 -9.76 -15.28 3.38
N ARG A 147 -9.77 -14.45 2.32
CA ARG A 147 -9.58 -14.91 0.93
C ARG A 147 -8.11 -15.07 0.56
N VAL A 148 -7.17 -14.54 1.36
CA VAL A 148 -5.75 -14.72 1.11
C VAL A 148 -5.37 -16.18 1.38
N PRO A 149 -4.67 -16.87 0.47
CA PRO A 149 -4.24 -18.26 0.68
C PRO A 149 -3.50 -18.43 2.01
N ASP A 150 -3.70 -19.56 2.68
CA ASP A 150 -3.12 -19.81 4.02
C ASP A 150 -1.58 -19.74 4.05
N ARG A 151 -0.93 -20.08 2.94
CA ARG A 151 0.54 -20.02 2.79
C ARG A 151 1.10 -18.59 2.69
N ALA A 152 0.25 -17.61 2.40
CA ALA A 152 0.67 -16.24 2.12
C ALA A 152 0.38 -15.30 3.30
N LEU A 153 1.26 -14.36 3.61
CA LEU A 153 0.97 -13.31 4.58
C LEU A 153 -0.04 -12.31 3.99
N PRO A 154 -1.21 -12.07 4.61
CA PRO A 154 -2.08 -10.96 4.23
C PRO A 154 -1.39 -9.64 4.56
N VAL A 155 -1.10 -8.83 3.54
CA VAL A 155 -0.52 -7.49 3.66
C VAL A 155 -1.54 -6.47 3.18
N VAL A 156 -2.11 -5.73 4.13
CA VAL A 156 -3.05 -4.65 3.86
C VAL A 156 -2.28 -3.38 3.53
N LEU A 157 -2.65 -2.71 2.44
CA LEU A 157 -2.01 -1.49 1.96
C LEU A 157 -2.96 -0.30 2.12
N THR A 158 -2.48 0.79 2.70
CA THR A 158 -3.15 2.09 2.64
C THR A 158 -2.17 3.16 2.18
N THR A 159 -2.36 3.66 0.96
CA THR A 159 -1.47 4.66 0.37
C THR A 159 -2.28 5.93 0.16
N TRP A 160 -2.12 6.95 1.01
CA TRP A 160 -2.90 8.20 1.06
C TRP A 160 -4.42 8.02 0.98
N SER A 161 -4.94 6.87 1.40
CA SER A 161 -6.36 6.54 1.34
C SER A 161 -7.08 6.92 2.63
N LEU A 162 -6.41 6.81 3.78
CA LEU A 162 -6.98 7.10 5.09
C LEU A 162 -7.23 8.59 5.35
N SER A 163 -6.61 9.48 4.58
CA SER A 163 -6.94 10.91 4.58
C SER A 163 -8.44 11.17 4.32
N ARG A 164 -9.12 10.28 3.59
CA ARG A 164 -10.57 10.32 3.31
C ARG A 164 -11.44 9.81 4.46
N PHE A 165 -10.82 9.24 5.50
CA PHE A 165 -11.52 8.71 6.67
C PHE A 165 -11.54 9.79 7.75
N THR A 166 -12.64 9.88 8.48
CA THR A 166 -12.69 10.67 9.72
C THR A 166 -11.74 10.08 10.77
N PRO A 167 -11.27 10.86 11.76
CA PRO A 167 -10.43 10.34 12.83
C PRO A 167 -11.01 9.10 13.53
N GLU A 168 -12.31 9.10 13.81
CA GLU A 168 -13.03 7.97 14.42
C GLU A 168 -13.00 6.75 13.51
N ARG A 169 -13.16 6.95 12.19
CA ARG A 169 -13.14 5.86 11.23
C ARG A 169 -11.74 5.26 11.08
N ARG A 170 -10.67 6.05 11.22
CA ARG A 170 -9.28 5.54 11.25
C ARG A 170 -9.05 4.64 12.47
N ARG A 171 -9.54 5.04 13.65
CA ARG A 171 -9.49 4.19 14.86
C ARG A 171 -10.28 2.89 14.68
N ARG A 172 -11.48 2.96 14.07
CA ARG A 172 -12.26 1.76 13.74
C ARG A 172 -11.57 0.86 12.72
N PHE A 173 -10.81 1.43 11.78
CA PHE A 173 -10.01 0.65 10.83
C PHE A 173 -8.89 -0.13 11.54
N VAL A 174 -8.18 0.48 12.49
CA VAL A 174 -7.18 -0.23 13.32
C VAL A 174 -7.83 -1.37 14.12
N HIS A 175 -9.01 -1.14 14.68
CA HIS A 175 -9.76 -2.20 15.35
C HIS A 175 -10.14 -3.34 14.37
N ALA A 176 -10.56 -3.00 13.14
CA ALA A 176 -10.87 -4.01 12.12
C ALA A 176 -9.63 -4.81 11.69
N MET A 177 -8.44 -4.20 11.64
CA MET A 177 -7.18 -4.93 11.45
C MET A 177 -6.95 -5.96 12.56
N GLY A 178 -7.19 -5.57 13.82
CA GLY A 178 -7.16 -6.47 14.97
C GLY A 178 -8.13 -7.65 14.81
N GLU A 179 -9.39 -7.40 14.42
CA GLU A 179 -10.36 -8.47 14.18
C GLU A 179 -9.95 -9.41 13.06
N ALA A 180 -9.44 -8.86 11.95
CA ALA A 180 -8.99 -9.64 10.81
C ALA A 180 -7.78 -10.52 11.14
N SER A 181 -6.99 -10.14 12.16
CA SER A 181 -5.85 -10.93 12.64
C SER A 181 -6.18 -11.98 13.70
N ALA A 182 -7.46 -12.20 14.05
CA ALA A 182 -7.82 -13.08 15.17
C ALA A 182 -7.29 -14.52 15.06
N VAL A 183 -7.15 -15.05 13.83
CA VAL A 183 -6.77 -16.45 13.58
C VAL A 183 -5.46 -16.61 12.81
N ARG A 184 -4.92 -15.52 12.26
CA ARG A 184 -3.66 -15.51 11.50
C ARG A 184 -3.02 -14.14 11.55
N ARG A 185 -1.70 -14.11 11.38
CA ARG A 185 -0.94 -12.87 11.34
C ARG A 185 -1.38 -12.04 10.14
N VAL A 186 -1.48 -10.72 10.32
CA VAL A 186 -1.77 -9.75 9.25
C VAL A 186 -0.79 -8.60 9.37
N ALA A 187 -0.19 -8.18 8.26
CA ALA A 187 0.63 -6.98 8.22
C ALA A 187 -0.16 -5.81 7.62
N TRP A 188 0.10 -4.61 8.11
CA TRP A 188 -0.40 -3.36 7.54
C TRP A 188 0.77 -2.47 7.15
N VAL A 189 0.88 -2.18 5.85
CA VAL A 189 1.77 -1.18 5.30
C VAL A 189 0.97 0.09 5.02
N SER A 190 1.38 1.20 5.62
CA SER A 190 0.74 2.50 5.44
C SER A 190 1.73 3.52 4.88
N VAL A 191 1.31 4.26 3.87
CA VAL A 191 2.00 5.47 3.39
C VAL A 191 1.02 6.62 3.50
N GLU A 192 1.05 7.32 4.61
CA GLU A 192 0.00 8.26 4.98
C GLU A 192 0.60 9.56 5.55
N GLY A 193 -0.16 10.65 5.47
CA GLY A 193 0.27 11.92 6.07
C GLY A 193 0.55 11.77 7.57
N VAL A 194 1.38 12.66 8.12
CA VAL A 194 1.73 12.65 9.54
C VAL A 194 0.47 12.62 10.43
N GLY A 195 0.38 11.62 11.31
CA GLY A 195 -0.76 11.41 12.23
C GLY A 195 -2.03 10.83 11.60
N VAL A 196 -1.99 10.43 10.32
CA VAL A 196 -3.15 9.83 9.63
C VAL A 196 -3.27 8.34 9.92
N ALA A 197 -2.17 7.58 9.96
CA ALA A 197 -2.16 6.18 10.37
C ALA A 197 -1.99 6.09 11.89
N PRO A 198 -3.02 5.69 12.68
CA PRO A 198 -2.97 5.87 14.13
C PRO A 198 -1.93 5.02 14.88
N THR A 199 -1.49 3.89 14.32
CA THR A 199 -0.49 3.00 14.95
C THR A 199 0.94 3.44 14.65
N VAL A 200 1.16 4.36 13.71
CA VAL A 200 2.49 4.74 13.24
C VAL A 200 2.97 5.98 13.99
N PRO A 201 4.17 5.98 14.59
CA PRO A 201 4.68 7.13 15.33
C PRO A 201 4.88 8.34 14.41
N THR A 202 4.55 9.53 14.91
CA THR A 202 4.75 10.78 14.14
C THR A 202 6.19 11.26 14.15
N LEU A 203 7.05 10.69 15.01
CA LEU A 203 8.46 11.08 15.19
C LEU A 203 8.65 12.58 15.53
N GLY A 204 7.65 13.19 16.17
CA GLY A 204 7.65 14.62 16.48
C GLY A 204 7.27 15.53 15.30
N ASP A 205 7.02 14.96 14.11
CA ASP A 205 6.55 15.72 12.95
C ASP A 205 5.13 16.25 13.20
N ARG A 206 4.82 17.39 12.58
CA ARG A 206 3.50 18.01 12.67
C ARG A 206 2.58 17.53 11.54
N PRO A 207 1.25 17.50 11.76
CA PRO A 207 0.31 17.34 10.65
C PRO A 207 0.56 18.41 9.58
N ALA A 208 0.33 18.04 8.31
CA ALA A 208 0.55 18.91 7.15
C ALA A 208 2.00 19.38 6.93
N SER A 209 3.01 18.63 7.39
CA SER A 209 4.44 18.89 7.12
C SER A 209 4.89 18.73 5.66
N GLY A 210 3.99 18.42 4.72
CA GLY A 210 4.33 18.23 3.30
C GLY A 210 4.91 16.86 2.94
N HIS A 211 5.03 15.95 3.91
CA HIS A 211 5.48 14.57 3.71
C HIS A 211 4.50 13.55 4.30
N SER A 212 4.72 12.29 3.93
CA SER A 212 4.05 11.12 4.49
C SER A 212 5.04 10.26 5.25
N ILE A 213 4.55 9.52 6.24
CA ILE A 213 5.32 8.51 6.96
C ILE A 213 5.03 7.15 6.32
N ILE A 214 6.09 6.41 6.04
CA ILE A 214 6.03 5.01 5.61
C ILE A 214 6.06 4.18 6.89
N GLY A 215 5.00 3.43 7.13
CA GLY A 215 4.80 2.70 8.36
C GLY A 215 4.48 1.23 8.12
N VAL A 216 4.90 0.39 9.07
CA VAL A 216 4.53 -1.02 9.13
C VAL A 216 3.98 -1.36 10.51
N THR A 217 2.86 -2.07 10.57
CA THR A 217 2.31 -2.64 11.80
C THR A 217 2.01 -4.11 11.57
N VAL A 218 2.50 -5.00 12.45
CA VAL A 218 2.19 -6.43 12.40
C VAL A 218 1.17 -6.72 13.50
N PHE A 219 0.07 -7.36 13.12
CA PHE A 219 -0.98 -7.80 14.01
C PHE A 219 -0.83 -9.31 14.20
N GLU A 220 -0.43 -9.72 15.40
CA GLU A 220 -0.25 -11.13 15.76
C GLU A 220 -1.61 -11.80 16.04
N PRO A 221 -1.73 -13.12 15.78
CA PRO A 221 -2.90 -13.89 16.19
C PRO A 221 -3.11 -13.80 17.70
N SER A 222 -4.17 -13.12 18.12
CA SER A 222 -4.56 -13.09 19.53
C SER A 222 -6.05 -12.83 19.69
N MET A 223 -6.70 -13.65 20.50
CA MET A 223 -8.07 -13.41 20.98
C MET A 223 -8.09 -12.53 22.25
N THR A 224 -6.92 -12.22 22.82
CA THR A 224 -6.79 -11.78 24.23
C THR A 224 -5.99 -10.49 24.43
N LEU A 225 -5.27 -9.98 23.42
CA LEU A 225 -4.57 -8.70 23.56
C LEU A 225 -5.57 -7.52 23.56
N PRO A 226 -5.42 -6.56 24.49
CA PRO A 226 -6.17 -5.31 24.42
C PRO A 226 -5.89 -4.63 23.08
N ARG A 227 -6.96 -4.33 22.33
CA ARG A 227 -6.92 -3.78 20.96
C ARG A 227 -6.31 -2.36 20.87
N SER A 228 -5.73 -1.87 21.96
CA SER A 228 -5.12 -0.54 22.14
C SER A 228 -3.59 -0.52 22.14
N GLU A 229 -2.90 -1.66 22.02
CA GLU A 229 -1.42 -1.75 22.12
C GLU A 229 -0.70 -2.04 20.80
N PHE A 230 -1.36 -1.89 19.65
CA PHE A 230 -0.68 -2.06 18.36
C PHE A 230 0.22 -0.85 18.07
N ALA A 231 1.52 -1.01 18.32
CA ALA A 231 2.54 -0.04 17.95
C ALA A 231 3.17 -0.44 16.62
N GLY A 232 2.98 0.41 15.61
CA GLY A 232 3.67 0.31 14.33
C GLY A 232 5.06 0.94 14.40
N PHE A 233 5.83 0.72 13.35
CA PHE A 233 7.16 1.27 13.16
C PHE A 233 7.13 2.23 11.98
N ALA A 234 7.76 3.39 12.12
CA ALA A 234 8.04 4.25 10.99
C ALA A 234 9.33 3.75 10.31
N LEU A 235 9.24 3.41 9.04
CA LEU A 235 10.35 2.95 8.20
C LEU A 235 11.02 4.12 7.46
N GLY A 236 10.32 5.24 7.31
CA GLY A 236 10.83 6.37 6.56
C GLY A 236 9.82 7.48 6.35
N ARG A 237 10.23 8.47 5.56
CA ARG A 237 9.40 9.57 5.08
C ARG A 237 9.45 9.62 3.56
N CYS A 238 8.36 10.08 2.94
CA CYS A 238 8.38 10.41 1.53
C CYS A 238 7.71 11.76 1.23
N TRP A 239 8.22 12.44 0.22
CA TRP A 239 7.69 13.70 -0.31
C TRP A 239 7.25 13.50 -1.76
N ALA A 240 6.47 14.47 -2.29
CA ALA A 240 5.97 14.44 -3.67
C ALA A 240 5.44 13.05 -4.07
N ARG A 241 4.68 12.45 -3.14
CA ARG A 241 4.01 11.16 -3.34
C ARG A 241 4.94 10.03 -3.78
N GLY A 242 6.16 10.03 -3.23
CA GLY A 242 7.15 8.97 -3.38
C GLY A 242 8.27 9.27 -4.38
N GLU A 243 8.30 10.45 -5.01
CA GLU A 243 9.44 10.86 -5.83
C GLU A 243 10.71 11.10 -5.00
N LEU A 244 10.56 11.46 -3.72
CA LEU A 244 11.67 11.54 -2.77
C LEU A 244 11.39 10.65 -1.55
N LEU A 245 12.41 9.91 -1.12
CA LEU A 245 12.33 8.94 -0.04
C LEU A 245 13.50 9.14 0.94
N SER A 246 13.20 9.20 2.23
CA SER A 246 14.18 9.02 3.29
C SER A 246 13.86 7.76 4.06
N TRP A 247 14.75 6.79 4.05
CA TRP A 247 14.60 5.55 4.80
C TRP A 247 15.31 5.65 6.15
N PHE A 248 14.72 5.10 7.21
CA PHE A 248 15.31 5.04 8.54
C PHE A 248 16.04 3.71 8.74
N GLU A 249 17.18 3.76 9.43
CA GLU A 249 17.96 2.58 9.80
C GLU A 249 17.27 1.72 10.87
#